data_AF-A0A645GAG6-F1
#
_entry.id   AF-A0A645GAG6-F1
#
_cell.length_a   1.000
_cell.length_b   1.000
_cell.length_c   1.000
_cell.angle_alpha   90.00
_cell.angle_beta   90.00
_cell.angle_gamma   90.00
#
_symmetry.space_group_name_H-M   'P 1'
#
loop_
_entity.id
_entity.type
_entity.pdbx_description
1 polymer ?
#
loop_
_entity_poly.entity_id
_entity_poly.type
_entity_poly.pdbx_seq_one_letter_code
_entity_poly.pdbx_strand_id
1 'polypeptide(L)'
;MISFTPHLVPMNRGILATCYSNLIDKLSTEELIDIYIEFYKDEYFVKIINGSPETRWVRGSNLCHIGIKVDQRTNRVIVVSAIDNLVKGAAGQAVQNMNIMFDLKETTGLEALSMGL
;
A
#
# COMPACT_ATOMS: atom_id res chain seq x y z
N MET A 1 7.54 -7.45 -18.71
CA MET A 1 7.64 -8.73 -17.97
C MET A 1 7.74 -8.41 -16.48
N ILE A 2 6.99 -9.10 -15.62
CA ILE A 2 7.04 -8.92 -14.16
C ILE A 2 7.64 -10.20 -13.57
N SER A 3 8.59 -10.06 -12.64
CA SER A 3 9.08 -11.15 -11.81
C SER A 3 8.48 -11.01 -10.41
N PHE A 4 7.93 -12.09 -9.88
CA PHE A 4 7.28 -12.12 -8.57
C PHE A 4 7.82 -13.26 -7.73
N THR A 5 8.41 -12.92 -6.58
CA THR A 5 9.03 -13.89 -5.66
C THR A 5 8.46 -13.73 -4.25
N PRO A 6 7.57 -14.62 -3.79
CA PRO A 6 7.04 -14.58 -2.44
C PRO A 6 8.06 -15.13 -1.43
N HIS A 7 7.98 -14.63 -0.19
CA HIS A 7 8.74 -15.13 0.95
C HIS A 7 7.81 -15.31 2.14
N LEU A 8 7.83 -16.50 2.74
CA LEU A 8 7.10 -16.76 3.98
C LEU A 8 7.98 -16.34 5.17
N VAL A 9 7.39 -15.59 6.08
CA VAL A 9 8.03 -15.06 7.28
C VAL A 9 7.20 -15.46 8.50
N PRO A 10 7.82 -15.68 9.67
CA PRO A 10 7.12 -16.16 10.87
C PRO A 10 6.28 -15.05 11.52
N MET A 11 5.18 -14.67 10.85
CA MET A 11 4.21 -13.69 11.33
C MET A 11 2.78 -14.14 11.01
N ASN A 12 1.83 -13.78 11.88
CA ASN A 12 0.44 -14.22 11.73
C ASN A 12 -0.34 -13.43 10.66
N ARG A 13 0.04 -12.18 10.42
CA ARG A 13 -0.64 -11.27 9.49
C ARG A 13 0.33 -10.27 8.89
N GLY A 14 0.08 -9.90 7.66
CA GLY A 14 0.81 -8.87 6.93
C GLY A 14 1.33 -9.37 5.58
N ILE A 15 1.25 -8.51 4.57
CA ILE A 15 2.05 -8.62 3.35
C ILE A 15 2.85 -7.34 3.22
N LEU A 16 4.14 -7.49 2.96
CA LEU A 16 5.03 -6.42 2.53
C LEU A 16 5.51 -6.73 1.10
N ALA A 17 5.24 -5.83 0.16
CA ALA A 17 5.70 -5.97 -1.22
C ALA A 17 6.76 -4.91 -1.50
N THR A 18 7.92 -5.35 -2.00
CA THR A 18 8.97 -4.45 -2.49
C THR A 18 9.07 -4.60 -4.00
N CYS A 19 8.67 -3.56 -4.71
CA CYS A 19 8.64 -3.50 -6.16
C CYS A 19 9.78 -2.62 -6.67
N TYR A 20 10.48 -3.11 -7.70
CA TYR A 20 11.61 -2.41 -8.31
C TYR A 20 11.32 -2.16 -9.79
N SER A 21 11.58 -0.95 -10.27
CA SER A 21 11.53 -0.62 -11.70
C SER A 21 12.59 0.40 -12.07
N ASN A 22 12.96 0.45 -13.34
CA ASN A 22 13.71 1.58 -13.88
C ASN A 22 12.72 2.68 -14.24
N LEU A 23 13.08 3.94 -13.98
CA LEU A 23 12.33 5.09 -14.44
C LEU A 23 12.66 5.38 -15.91
N ILE A 24 11.66 5.83 -16.67
CA ILE A 24 11.84 6.29 -18.06
C ILE A 24 12.54 7.65 -18.04
N ASP A 25 12.01 8.57 -17.24
CA ASP A 25 12.57 9.89 -17.01
C ASP A 25 13.37 9.94 -15.70
N LYS A 26 14.20 10.97 -15.53
CA LYS A 26 14.89 11.22 -14.26
C LYS A 26 13.96 12.01 -13.34
N LEU A 27 13.39 11.31 -12.35
CA LEU A 27 12.56 11.92 -11.30
C LEU A 27 13.27 11.82 -9.95
N SER A 28 13.10 12.83 -9.12
CA SER A 28 13.43 12.80 -7.69
C SER A 28 12.45 11.91 -6.92
N THR A 29 12.78 11.64 -5.65
CA THR A 29 11.86 10.88 -4.79
C THR A 29 10.60 11.69 -4.51
N GLU A 30 10.77 13.00 -4.34
CA GLU A 30 9.74 13.97 -4.00
C GLU A 30 8.73 14.12 -5.15
N GLU A 31 9.20 14.31 -6.39
CA GLU A 31 8.33 14.37 -7.57
C GLU A 31 7.50 13.09 -7.73
N LEU A 32 8.09 11.92 -7.48
CA LEU A 32 7.38 10.66 -7.59
C LEU A 32 6.37 10.45 -6.45
N ILE A 33 6.69 10.92 -5.25
CA ILE A 33 5.74 10.95 -4.13
C ILE A 33 4.54 11.84 -4.49
N ASP A 34 4.76 13.02 -5.06
CA ASP A 34 3.69 13.93 -5.47
C ASP A 34 2.77 13.30 -6.51
N ILE A 35 3.33 12.57 -7.49
CA ILE A 35 2.55 11.81 -8.49
C ILE A 35 1.65 10.76 -7.79
N TYR A 36 2.18 10.02 -6.82
CA TYR A 36 1.42 9.01 -6.09
C TYR A 36 0.35 9.65 -5.19
N ILE A 37 0.66 10.75 -4.51
CA ILE A 37 -0.30 11.49 -3.69
C ILE A 37 -1.46 11.98 -4.55
N GLU A 38 -1.17 12.59 -5.70
CA GLU A 38 -2.19 13.07 -6.62
C GLU A 38 -3.05 11.93 -7.17
N PHE A 39 -2.43 10.81 -7.53
CA PHE A 39 -3.15 9.63 -8.03
C PHE A 39 -4.11 9.04 -6.98
N TYR A 40 -3.69 8.97 -5.71
CA TYR A 40 -4.46 8.38 -4.61
C TYR A 40 -5.21 9.42 -3.76
N LYS A 41 -5.34 10.67 -4.21
CA LYS A 41 -5.88 11.77 -3.38
C LYS A 41 -7.31 11.53 -2.87
N ASP A 42 -8.11 10.83 -3.66
CA ASP A 42 -9.52 10.53 -3.36
C ASP A 42 -9.69 9.15 -2.67
N GLU A 43 -8.58 8.44 -2.42
CA GLU A 43 -8.59 7.08 -1.90
C GLU A 43 -8.45 7.06 -0.38
N TYR A 44 -9.53 6.67 0.31
CA TYR A 44 -9.56 6.68 1.77
C TYR A 44 -8.56 5.67 2.37
N PHE A 45 -8.46 4.48 1.79
CA PHE A 45 -7.68 3.38 2.35
C PHE A 45 -6.21 3.35 1.93
N VAL A 46 -5.79 4.17 0.96
CA VAL A 46 -4.39 4.24 0.53
C VAL A 46 -3.71 5.43 1.19
N LYS A 47 -2.50 5.22 1.70
CA LYS A 47 -1.70 6.26 2.36
C LYS A 47 -0.27 6.22 1.82
N ILE A 48 0.12 7.32 1.19
CA ILE A 48 1.52 7.58 0.86
C ILE A 48 2.18 8.09 2.14
N ILE A 49 3.19 7.36 2.63
CA ILE A 49 3.85 7.68 3.88
C ILE A 49 5.31 8.08 3.65
N ASN A 50 5.84 8.89 4.57
CA ASN A 50 7.27 9.15 4.63
C ASN A 50 7.98 7.95 5.27
N GLY A 51 9.07 7.50 4.64
CA GLY A 51 9.87 6.38 5.14
C GLY A 51 9.38 5.01 4.64
N SER A 52 9.72 3.95 5.39
CA SER A 52 9.42 2.57 5.00
C SER A 52 8.11 2.09 5.63
N PRO A 53 7.15 1.56 4.85
CA PRO A 53 5.98 0.88 5.38
C PRO A 53 6.34 -0.32 6.25
N GLU A 54 5.52 -0.55 7.27
CA GLU A 54 5.61 -1.70 8.15
C GLU A 54 4.26 -2.40 8.25
N THR A 55 4.26 -3.74 8.14
CA THR A 55 3.02 -4.55 8.24
C THR A 55 2.33 -4.40 9.60
N ARG A 56 3.09 -4.10 10.66
CA ARG A 56 2.54 -3.88 12.00
C ARG A 56 1.59 -2.68 12.08
N TRP A 57 1.83 -1.63 11.28
CA TRP A 57 1.04 -0.39 11.32
C TRP A 57 -0.30 -0.52 10.59
N VAL A 58 -0.45 -1.52 9.73
CA VAL A 58 -1.69 -1.77 8.96
C VAL A 58 -2.42 -3.02 9.44
N ARG A 59 -1.89 -3.70 10.46
CA ARG A 59 -2.47 -4.92 11.02
C ARG A 59 -3.90 -4.67 11.52
N GLY A 60 -4.83 -5.50 11.08
CA GLY A 60 -6.23 -5.44 11.46
C GLY A 60 -7.02 -4.30 10.80
N SER A 61 -6.41 -3.46 9.97
CA SER A 61 -7.10 -2.38 9.27
C SER A 61 -7.24 -2.67 7.78
N ASN A 62 -8.13 -1.92 7.12
CA ASN A 62 -8.27 -1.96 5.66
C ASN A 62 -7.28 -1.01 4.95
N LEU A 63 -6.24 -0.53 5.64
CA LEU A 63 -5.27 0.42 5.09
C LEU A 63 -4.21 -0.27 4.22
N CYS A 64 -3.72 0.48 3.23
CA CYS A 64 -2.51 0.21 2.48
C CYS A 64 -1.55 1.37 2.65
N HIS A 65 -0.37 1.12 3.21
CA HIS A 65 0.71 2.09 3.28
C HIS A 65 1.65 1.89 2.11
N ILE A 66 2.05 2.97 1.43
CA ILE A 66 3.00 2.97 0.32
C ILE A 66 4.13 3.93 0.65
N GLY A 67 5.37 3.48 0.52
CA GLY A 67 6.57 4.30 0.62
C GLY A 67 7.41 4.18 -0.65
N ILE A 68 8.07 5.27 -1.03
CA ILE A 68 8.73 5.40 -2.34
C ILE A 68 10.14 5.92 -2.13
N LYS A 69 11.10 5.36 -2.86
CA LYS A 69 12.46 5.87 -2.93
C LYS A 69 13.02 5.73 -4.34
N VAL A 70 13.67 6.79 -4.83
CA VAL A 70 14.45 6.74 -6.06
C VAL A 70 15.94 6.67 -5.74
N ASP A 71 16.63 5.70 -6.32
CA ASP A 71 18.08 5.67 -6.41
C ASP A 71 18.52 6.41 -7.68
N GLN A 72 18.99 7.65 -7.50
CA GLN A 72 19.44 8.52 -8.59
C GLN A 72 20.67 7.98 -9.33
N ARG A 73 21.50 7.14 -8.70
CA ARG A 73 22.68 6.57 -9.37
C ARG A 73 22.30 5.57 -10.45
N THR A 74 21.23 4.81 -10.22
CA THR A 74 20.79 3.72 -11.10
C THR A 74 19.52 4.07 -11.88
N ASN A 75 18.94 5.25 -11.65
CA ASN A 75 17.62 5.67 -12.13
C ASN A 75 16.53 4.63 -11.83
N ARG A 76 16.61 4.05 -10.63
CA ARG A 76 15.76 2.94 -10.22
C ARG A 76 14.84 3.37 -9.08
N VAL A 77 13.56 3.06 -9.21
CA VAL A 77 12.57 3.27 -8.15
C VAL A 77 12.38 1.99 -7.34
N ILE A 78 12.25 2.18 -6.03
CA ILE A 78 11.83 1.18 -5.06
C ILE A 78 10.50 1.67 -4.49
N VAL A 79 9.45 0.90 -4.71
CA VAL A 79 8.14 1.13 -4.09
C VAL A 79 7.90 0.00 -3.10
N VAL A 80 7.66 0.35 -1.85
CA VAL A 80 7.31 -0.61 -0.80
C VAL A 80 5.85 -0.40 -0.46
N SER A 81 5.08 -1.47 -0.30
CA SER A 81 3.72 -1.40 0.25
C SER A 81 3.52 -2.38 1.39
N ALA A 82 2.63 -2.03 2.32
CA ALA A 82 2.22 -2.88 3.42
C ALA A 82 0.69 -2.93 3.56
N ILE A 83 0.14 -4.13 3.75
CA ILE A 83 -1.28 -4.38 4.04
C ILE A 83 -1.44 -5.47 5.10
N ASP A 84 -2.59 -5.52 5.77
CA ASP A 84 -3.07 -6.76 6.40
C ASP A 84 -3.61 -7.70 5.31
N ASN A 85 -3.07 -8.91 5.23
CA ASN A 85 -3.40 -9.88 4.18
C ASN A 85 -4.80 -10.50 4.30
N LEU A 86 -5.40 -10.45 5.49
CA LEU A 86 -6.75 -10.97 5.74
C LEU A 86 -7.82 -9.87 5.65
N VAL A 87 -7.46 -8.61 5.94
CA VAL A 87 -8.36 -7.47 5.81
C VAL A 87 -8.24 -6.85 4.41
N LYS A 88 -7.32 -5.90 4.20
CA LYS A 88 -7.16 -5.23 2.89
C LYS A 88 -6.74 -6.20 1.77
N GLY A 89 -6.05 -7.28 2.11
CA GLY A 89 -5.68 -8.34 1.15
C GLY A 89 -6.81 -9.32 0.79
N ALA A 90 -7.92 -9.33 1.54
CA ALA A 90 -9.02 -10.26 1.33
C ALA A 90 -10.39 -9.71 1.77
N ALA A 91 -10.84 -10.00 2.99
CA ALA A 91 -12.22 -9.79 3.43
C ALA A 91 -12.61 -8.30 3.49
N GLY A 92 -11.69 -7.44 3.93
CA GLY A 92 -11.91 -5.99 3.96
C GLY A 92 -12.09 -5.40 2.56
N GLN A 93 -11.30 -5.85 1.58
CA GLN A 93 -11.48 -5.47 0.18
C GLN A 93 -12.81 -5.99 -0.38
N ALA A 94 -13.23 -7.21 -0.01
CA ALA A 94 -14.52 -7.74 -0.44
C ALA A 94 -15.70 -6.90 0.11
N VAL A 95 -15.64 -6.49 1.37
CA VAL A 95 -16.63 -5.58 1.97
C VAL A 95 -16.57 -4.20 1.33
N GLN A 96 -15.38 -3.69 1.00
CA GLN A 96 -15.19 -2.42 0.31
C GLN A 96 -15.90 -2.44 -1.06
N ASN A 97 -15.69 -3.50 -1.84
CA ASN A 97 -16.38 -3.71 -3.13
C ASN A 97 -17.90 -3.84 -2.94
N MET A 98 -18.34 -4.60 -1.94
CA MET A 98 -19.76 -4.74 -1.60
C MET A 98 -20.40 -3.39 -1.29
N ASN A 99 -19.75 -2.55 -0.49
CA ASN A 99 -20.27 -1.22 -0.17
C ASN A 99 -20.56 -0.41 -1.44
N ILE A 100 -19.63 -0.41 -2.40
CA ILE A 100 -19.79 0.27 -3.70
C ILE A 100 -20.96 -0.35 -4.48
N MET A 101 -21.04 -1.69 -4.55
CA MET A 101 -22.10 -2.40 -5.29
C MET A 101 -23.52 -2.12 -4.76
N PHE A 102 -23.65 -1.77 -3.48
CA PHE A 102 -24.92 -1.50 -2.82
C PHE A 102 -25.13 -0.01 -2.54
N ASP A 103 -24.40 0.89 -3.22
CA ASP A 103 -24.47 2.34 -3.07
C ASP A 103 -24.28 2.85 -1.63
N LEU A 104 -23.52 2.11 -0.83
CA LEU A 104 -23.08 2.50 0.51
C LEU A 104 -21.79 3.30 0.43
N LYS A 105 -21.49 4.08 1.48
CA LYS A 105 -20.16 4.71 1.61
C LYS A 105 -19.11 3.60 1.61
N GLU A 106 -18.11 3.72 0.75
CA GLU A 106 -17.05 2.71 0.59
C GLU A 106 -16.41 2.28 1.92
N THR A 107 -16.31 3.20 2.89
CA THR A 107 -15.69 2.95 4.20
C THR A 107 -16.59 2.26 5.23
N THR A 108 -17.85 1.98 4.89
CA THR A 108 -18.84 1.40 5.81
C THR A 108 -18.34 0.09 6.40
N GLY A 109 -18.22 0.04 7.74
CA GLY A 109 -17.73 -1.14 8.47
C GLY A 109 -16.23 -1.41 8.38
N LEU A 110 -15.44 -0.50 7.81
CA LEU A 110 -14.00 -0.69 7.52
C LEU A 110 -13.08 0.35 8.17
N GLU A 111 -13.63 1.25 8.98
CA GLU A 111 -12.89 2.34 9.65
C GLU A 111 -12.24 1.92 10.98
N ALA A 112 -12.18 0.61 11.27
CA ALA A 112 -11.51 0.10 12.45
C ALA A 112 -10.02 0.50 12.48
N LEU A 113 -9.56 0.98 13.63
CA LEU A 113 -8.18 1.36 13.84
C LEU A 113 -7.24 0.15 13.72
N SER A 114 -6.03 0.38 13.23
CA SER A 114 -4.97 -0.64 13.21
C SER A 114 -4.69 -1.14 14.63
N MET A 115 -4.60 -2.46 14.80
CA MET A 115 -4.26 -3.10 16.07
C MET A 115 -2.72 -3.07 16.26
N GLY A 116 -2.21 -1.90 16.63
CA GLY A 116 -0.78 -1.61 16.80
C GLY A 116 -0.25 -1.70 18.23
N LEU A 117 -0.76 -2.64 19.04
CA LEU A 117 -0.19 -3.03 20.33
C LEU A 117 0.20 -4.52 20.29
#